data_AF-A0A1I2CDY7-F1
#
_entry.id   AF-A0A1I2CDY7-F1
#
_cell.length_a   1.000
_cell.length_b   1.000
_cell.length_c   1.000
_cell.angle_alpha   90.00
_cell.angle_beta   90.00
_cell.angle_gamma   90.00
#
_symmetry.space_group_name_H-M   'P 1'
#
loop_
_entity.id
_entity.type
_entity.pdbx_description
1 polymer ?
#
loop_
_entity_poly.entity_id
_entity_poly.type
_entity_poly.pdbx_seq_one_letter_code
_entity_poly.pdbx_strand_id
1 'polypeptide(L)'
;MALTPSADSFAALARSSPWRWSTLRFTVRWTGPHPPSRGPVRAWLRRPDVLRVESAEGGLLQVVRERGAVWPRPRPRLRPDGLVEDRRESWDHSLDDPMFQNYHWVAMLDPAELADGRDQDTGALVPALDVDDVGEVGHGGRPAWEAVVRARPGYEPRCGCCSLLRTPEVDAAESLPQGLLDAYPEAYRVRLDRQTGVCVLLEAIGAPVPVAGHDLRIEAVDEPMPDELFTG
;
A
#
# COMPACT_ATOMS: atom_id res chain seq x y z
N MET A 1 -13.70 -4.92 -21.28
CA MET A 1 -14.12 -3.53 -20.97
C MET A 1 -12.89 -2.75 -20.54
N ALA A 2 -12.77 -1.48 -20.94
CA ALA A 2 -11.76 -0.60 -20.35
C ALA A 2 -12.18 -0.28 -18.91
N LEU A 3 -11.22 -0.27 -17.98
CA LEU A 3 -11.47 0.12 -16.60
C LEU A 3 -11.70 1.64 -16.54
N THR A 4 -12.87 2.07 -16.06
CA THR A 4 -13.20 3.49 -15.90
C THR A 4 -12.84 3.95 -14.48
N PRO A 5 -12.08 5.05 -14.31
CA PRO A 5 -11.80 5.64 -13.01
C PRO A 5 -13.10 6.06 -12.31
N SER A 6 -13.28 5.58 -11.09
CA SER A 6 -14.37 5.95 -10.18
C SER A 6 -13.94 5.60 -8.76
N ALA A 7 -14.60 6.14 -7.73
CA ALA A 7 -14.32 5.78 -6.34
C ALA A 7 -14.41 4.27 -6.10
N ASP A 8 -15.45 3.63 -6.63
CA ASP A 8 -15.68 2.19 -6.53
C ASP A 8 -14.59 1.37 -7.27
N SER A 9 -14.22 1.78 -8.48
CA SER A 9 -13.12 1.14 -9.22
C SER A 9 -11.78 1.32 -8.50
N PHE A 10 -11.52 2.49 -7.90
CA PHE A 10 -10.28 2.81 -7.18
C PHE A 10 -10.12 1.90 -5.96
N ALA A 11 -11.18 1.77 -5.15
CA ALA A 11 -11.22 0.82 -4.04
C ALA A 11 -11.01 -0.62 -4.53
N ALA A 12 -11.69 -1.03 -5.60
CA ALA A 12 -11.51 -2.37 -6.16
C ALA A 12 -10.09 -2.62 -6.71
N LEU A 13 -9.42 -1.59 -7.24
CA LEU A 13 -8.02 -1.68 -7.69
C LEU A 13 -7.07 -1.86 -6.51
N ALA A 14 -7.22 -1.07 -5.45
CA ALA A 14 -6.46 -1.20 -4.22
C ALA A 14 -6.62 -2.61 -3.61
N ARG A 15 -7.88 -3.08 -3.55
CA ARG A 15 -8.23 -4.44 -3.12
C ARG A 15 -7.61 -5.52 -4.00
N SER A 16 -7.25 -5.24 -5.25
CA SER A 16 -6.78 -6.29 -6.16
C SER A 16 -5.28 -6.58 -6.08
N SER A 17 -4.46 -5.70 -5.47
CA SER A 17 -2.99 -5.78 -5.58
C SER A 17 -2.36 -7.17 -5.32
N PRO A 18 -2.75 -7.91 -4.27
CA PRO A 18 -2.33 -9.29 -4.00
C PRO A 18 -2.37 -10.28 -5.16
N TRP A 19 -3.28 -10.10 -6.10
CA TRP A 19 -3.55 -11.05 -7.18
C TRP A 19 -3.10 -10.55 -8.55
N ARG A 20 -2.56 -9.34 -8.65
CA ARG A 20 -2.24 -8.69 -9.94
C ARG A 20 -0.79 -8.84 -10.37
N TRP A 21 0.07 -9.33 -9.49
CA TRP A 21 1.49 -9.49 -9.73
C TRP A 21 2.11 -10.52 -8.77
N SER A 22 3.21 -11.11 -9.20
CA SER A 22 3.98 -12.13 -8.51
C SER A 22 5.42 -11.68 -8.25
N THR A 23 5.99 -10.85 -9.12
CA THR A 23 7.28 -10.19 -8.88
C THR A 23 7.20 -8.69 -9.14
N LEU A 24 7.97 -7.92 -8.37
CA LEU A 24 8.11 -6.48 -8.55
C LEU A 24 9.55 -6.05 -8.31
N ARG A 25 10.06 -5.24 -9.25
CA ARG A 25 11.27 -4.45 -9.05
C ARG A 25 10.92 -2.98 -9.06
N PHE A 26 11.33 -2.25 -8.03
CA PHE A 26 10.93 -0.87 -7.84
C PHE A 26 11.94 -0.06 -7.01
N THR A 27 11.81 1.26 -7.07
CA THR A 27 12.48 2.19 -6.16
C THR A 27 11.47 2.95 -5.34
N VAL A 28 11.81 3.28 -4.09
CA VAL A 28 10.97 4.09 -3.20
C VAL A 28 11.76 5.27 -2.69
N ARG A 29 11.17 6.46 -2.77
CA ARG A 29 11.61 7.67 -2.09
C ARG A 29 10.62 7.99 -0.98
N TRP A 30 11.12 8.22 0.22
CA TRP A 30 10.31 8.56 1.38
C TRP A 30 10.14 10.07 1.49
N THR A 31 8.94 10.52 1.86
CA THR A 31 8.65 11.91 2.25
C THR A 31 8.18 11.92 3.70
N GLY A 32 8.53 12.98 4.44
CA GLY A 32 8.23 13.06 5.87
C GLY A 32 9.00 12.04 6.74
N PRO A 33 8.59 11.85 8.01
CA PRO A 33 9.29 10.98 8.95
C PRO A 33 8.97 9.49 8.73
N HIS A 34 9.98 8.70 8.35
CA HIS A 34 9.89 7.24 8.25
C HIS A 34 11.04 6.59 9.05
N PRO A 35 10.78 5.90 10.17
CA PRO A 35 11.84 5.26 10.97
C PRO A 35 12.15 3.82 10.50
N PRO A 36 13.43 3.38 10.49
CA PRO A 36 14.65 4.20 10.45
C PRO A 36 14.88 4.75 9.04
N SER A 37 15.03 6.06 8.92
CA SER A 37 15.18 6.80 7.66
C SER A 37 16.49 6.45 6.96
N ARG A 38 16.48 5.33 6.26
CA ARG A 38 17.45 5.02 5.21
C ARG A 38 16.91 5.71 3.96
N GLY A 39 17.77 6.40 3.21
CA GLY A 39 17.36 7.18 2.02
C GLY A 39 16.63 6.33 0.97
N PRO A 40 16.51 6.82 -0.28
CA PRO A 40 15.82 6.06 -1.32
C PRO A 40 16.36 4.62 -1.42
N VAL A 41 15.45 3.66 -1.55
CA VAL A 41 15.80 2.25 -1.66
C VAL A 41 15.37 1.68 -3.00
N ARG A 42 16.06 0.62 -3.42
CA ARG A 42 15.66 -0.22 -4.55
C ARG A 42 15.35 -1.62 -4.04
N ALA A 43 14.27 -2.21 -4.51
CA ALA A 43 13.82 -3.50 -4.04
C ALA A 43 13.44 -4.45 -5.16
N TRP A 44 13.63 -5.72 -4.88
CA TRP A 44 13.18 -6.86 -5.66
C TRP A 44 12.33 -7.71 -4.74
N LEU A 45 11.09 -7.93 -5.13
CA LEU A 45 10.14 -8.73 -4.38
C LEU A 45 9.66 -9.85 -5.28
N ARG A 46 9.69 -11.08 -4.78
CA ARG A 46 9.01 -12.22 -5.40
C ARG A 46 8.13 -12.86 -4.35
N ARG A 47 6.82 -12.80 -4.60
CA ARG A 47 5.81 -13.43 -3.76
C ARG A 47 5.96 -14.95 -3.80
N PRO A 48 5.65 -15.63 -2.69
CA PRO A 48 5.08 -15.04 -1.48
C PRO A 48 6.12 -14.56 -0.46
N ASP A 49 7.41 -14.87 -0.62
CA ASP A 49 8.28 -15.04 0.54
C ASP A 49 9.64 -14.34 0.49
N VAL A 50 10.08 -13.81 -0.66
CA VAL A 50 11.43 -13.26 -0.78
C VAL A 50 11.46 -11.79 -1.17
N LEU A 51 12.31 -11.06 -0.46
CA LEU A 51 12.57 -9.64 -0.69
C LEU A 51 14.07 -9.37 -0.57
N ARG A 52 14.59 -8.57 -1.49
CA ARG A 52 15.90 -7.93 -1.40
C ARG A 52 15.71 -6.43 -1.42
N VAL A 53 16.40 -5.72 -0.54
CA VAL A 53 16.42 -4.25 -0.51
C VAL A 53 17.86 -3.76 -0.52
N GLU A 54 18.14 -2.83 -1.42
CA GLU A 54 19.41 -2.11 -1.56
C GLU A 54 19.22 -0.61 -1.36
N SER A 55 20.29 0.09 -0.99
CA SER A 55 20.33 1.55 -1.01
C SER A 55 20.37 2.08 -2.45
N ALA A 56 20.16 3.38 -2.64
CA ALA A 56 20.29 4.03 -3.94
C ALA A 56 21.69 3.85 -4.57
N GLU A 57 22.72 3.66 -3.75
CA GLU A 57 24.11 3.42 -4.16
C GLU A 57 24.42 1.94 -4.44
N GLY A 58 23.44 1.04 -4.32
CA GLY A 58 23.59 -0.40 -4.55
C GLY A 58 24.13 -1.19 -3.35
N GLY A 59 24.20 -0.59 -2.16
CA GLY A 59 24.58 -1.29 -0.94
C GLY A 59 23.45 -2.19 -0.46
N LEU A 60 23.72 -3.48 -0.20
CA LEU A 60 22.72 -4.40 0.35
C LEU A 60 22.28 -3.95 1.75
N LEU A 61 20.98 -3.73 1.94
CA LEU A 61 20.39 -3.33 3.22
C LEU A 61 19.70 -4.48 3.95
N GLN A 62 18.95 -5.30 3.22
CA GLN A 62 18.19 -6.42 3.80
C GLN A 62 17.89 -7.49 2.74
N VAL A 63 17.91 -8.75 3.17
CA VAL A 63 17.28 -9.87 2.47
C VAL A 63 16.28 -10.51 3.45
N VAL A 64 15.05 -10.72 3.00
CA VAL A 64 14.01 -11.41 3.76
C VAL A 64 13.64 -12.70 3.04
N ARG A 65 13.47 -13.76 3.83
CA ARG A 65 12.91 -15.05 3.41
C ARG A 65 11.90 -15.50 4.46
N GLU A 66 10.62 -15.27 4.21
CA GLU A 66 9.56 -15.65 5.13
C GLU A 66 9.15 -17.11 4.89
N ARG A 67 8.88 -17.85 5.97
CA ARG A 67 8.35 -19.22 5.84
C ARG A 67 6.89 -19.20 6.25
N GLY A 68 6.01 -19.77 5.42
CA GLY A 68 4.64 -20.08 5.81
C GLY A 68 3.53 -19.18 5.25
N ALA A 69 3.82 -18.28 4.31
CA ALA A 69 2.77 -17.60 3.56
C ALA A 69 1.95 -18.60 2.74
N VAL A 70 0.61 -18.46 2.75
CA VAL A 70 -0.30 -19.38 2.05
C VAL A 70 -0.17 -19.16 0.55
N TRP A 71 0.28 -20.19 -0.17
CA TRP A 71 0.44 -20.13 -1.62
C TRP A 71 -0.03 -21.42 -2.32
N PRO A 72 -0.78 -21.34 -3.43
CA PRO A 72 -1.26 -20.12 -4.09
C PRO A 72 -2.30 -19.37 -3.24
N ARG A 73 -2.34 -18.03 -3.36
CA ARG A 73 -3.34 -17.21 -2.66
C ARG A 73 -4.75 -17.71 -2.98
N PRO A 74 -5.67 -17.75 -1.99
CA PRO A 74 -7.07 -18.07 -2.25
C PRO A 74 -7.63 -17.19 -3.37
N ARG A 75 -8.41 -17.78 -4.28
CA ARG A 75 -9.01 -17.03 -5.38
C ARG A 75 -10.10 -16.10 -4.83
N PRO A 76 -10.03 -14.79 -5.09
CA PRO A 76 -11.03 -13.85 -4.60
C PRO A 76 -12.27 -13.90 -5.49
N ARG A 77 -13.36 -13.31 -5.00
CA ARG A 77 -14.50 -12.99 -5.86
C ARG A 77 -14.15 -11.82 -6.77
N LEU A 78 -14.47 -11.94 -8.05
CA LEU A 78 -14.17 -10.93 -9.07
C LEU A 78 -15.44 -10.25 -9.55
N ARG A 79 -15.33 -8.95 -9.78
CA ARG A 79 -16.28 -8.13 -10.53
C ARG A 79 -16.26 -8.50 -12.01
N PRO A 80 -17.29 -8.10 -12.79
CA PRO A 80 -17.28 -8.26 -14.25
C PRO A 80 -16.09 -7.60 -14.97
N ASP A 81 -15.50 -6.57 -14.37
CA ASP A 81 -14.31 -5.87 -14.89
C ASP A 81 -12.97 -6.56 -14.51
N GLY A 82 -13.02 -7.67 -13.75
CA GLY A 82 -11.87 -8.45 -13.33
C GLY A 82 -11.15 -7.91 -12.08
N LEU A 83 -11.61 -6.82 -11.47
CA LEU A 83 -11.13 -6.38 -10.16
C LEU A 83 -11.79 -7.17 -9.03
N VAL A 84 -11.15 -7.20 -7.87
CA VAL A 84 -11.66 -7.91 -6.70
C VAL A 84 -12.91 -7.22 -6.14
N GLU A 85 -13.98 -8.00 -5.98
CA GLU A 85 -15.24 -7.56 -5.40
C GLU A 85 -15.14 -7.42 -3.88
N ASP A 86 -14.60 -8.43 -3.21
CA ASP A 86 -14.47 -8.52 -1.75
C ASP A 86 -13.35 -9.52 -1.39
N ARG A 87 -12.64 -9.26 -0.28
CA ARG A 87 -11.59 -10.14 0.25
C ARG A 87 -12.10 -11.19 1.24
N ARG A 88 -13.37 -11.16 1.65
CA ARG A 88 -13.97 -11.98 2.73
C ARG A 88 -13.35 -11.73 4.12
N GLU A 89 -12.04 -11.51 4.18
CA GLU A 89 -11.28 -11.01 5.33
C GLU A 89 -10.47 -9.78 4.87
N SER A 90 -10.83 -8.57 5.32
CA SER A 90 -10.09 -7.34 4.98
C SER A 90 -8.64 -7.39 5.49
N TRP A 91 -8.43 -8.10 6.60
CA TRP A 91 -7.15 -8.34 7.28
C TRP A 91 -6.75 -9.80 7.20
N ASP A 92 -6.42 -10.25 6.00
CA ASP A 92 -5.76 -11.53 5.86
C ASP A 92 -4.24 -11.30 5.82
N HIS A 93 -3.59 -11.35 6.99
CA HIS A 93 -2.12 -11.29 7.09
C HIS A 93 -1.42 -12.40 6.29
N SER A 94 -2.14 -13.46 5.85
CA SER A 94 -1.57 -14.45 4.95
C SER A 94 -1.32 -13.91 3.53
N LEU A 95 -1.87 -12.73 3.20
CA LEU A 95 -1.63 -11.98 1.98
C LEU A 95 -0.46 -10.99 2.11
N ASP A 96 0.14 -10.86 3.28
CA ASP A 96 1.21 -9.88 3.50
C ASP A 96 2.42 -10.19 2.63
N ASP A 97 3.00 -9.12 2.10
CA ASP A 97 4.26 -9.19 1.39
C ASP A 97 5.42 -9.14 2.38
N PRO A 98 6.58 -9.76 2.08
CA PRO A 98 7.74 -9.70 2.96
C PRO A 98 8.09 -8.26 3.33
N MET A 99 8.28 -8.03 4.62
CA MET A 99 8.33 -6.67 5.17
C MET A 99 9.76 -6.09 5.17
N PHE A 100 9.89 -4.84 4.71
CA PHE A 100 11.05 -4.00 5.00
C PHE A 100 10.67 -2.95 6.05
N GLN A 101 11.33 -3.03 7.21
CA GLN A 101 11.21 -2.10 8.34
C GLN A 101 9.86 -2.05 9.09
N ASN A 102 8.74 -1.79 8.42
CA ASN A 102 7.46 -1.58 9.08
C ASN A 102 6.24 -1.86 8.16
N TYR A 103 5.03 -1.75 8.72
CA TYR A 103 3.79 -2.05 7.98
C TYR A 103 3.40 -1.01 6.93
N HIS A 104 3.99 0.19 6.91
CA HIS A 104 3.79 1.14 5.81
C HIS A 104 4.27 0.53 4.49
N TRP A 105 5.39 -0.19 4.54
CA TRP A 105 5.91 -0.96 3.41
C TRP A 105 4.91 -1.98 2.88
N VAL A 106 4.28 -2.73 3.78
CA VAL A 106 3.32 -3.77 3.40
C VAL A 106 2.03 -3.14 2.88
N ALA A 107 1.56 -2.06 3.52
CA ALA A 107 0.38 -1.32 3.12
C ALA A 107 0.54 -0.65 1.76
N MET A 108 1.72 -0.13 1.39
CA MET A 108 1.90 0.43 0.04
C MET A 108 1.85 -0.65 -1.05
N LEU A 109 2.34 -1.87 -0.77
CA LEU A 109 2.34 -2.99 -1.71
C LEU A 109 0.97 -3.66 -1.81
N ASP A 110 0.25 -3.73 -0.69
CA ASP A 110 -1.10 -4.23 -0.59
C ASP A 110 -2.02 -3.19 0.11
N PRO A 111 -2.50 -2.17 -0.64
CA PRO A 111 -3.22 -1.03 -0.07
C PRO A 111 -4.70 -1.33 0.20
N ALA A 112 -5.00 -2.50 0.74
CA ALA A 112 -6.36 -2.92 1.10
C ALA A 112 -7.08 -1.93 2.03
N GLU A 113 -6.33 -1.28 2.92
CA GLU A 113 -6.83 -0.24 3.84
C GLU A 113 -7.39 0.99 3.10
N LEU A 114 -7.07 1.17 1.82
CA LEU A 114 -7.65 2.23 0.99
C LEU A 114 -8.98 1.83 0.35
N ALA A 115 -9.39 0.56 0.49
CA ALA A 115 -10.64 0.04 -0.06
C ALA A 115 -11.68 -0.20 1.03
N ASP A 116 -11.30 -1.03 2.00
CA ASP A 116 -12.23 -1.61 2.97
C ASP A 116 -11.86 -1.17 4.39
N GLY A 117 -12.85 -0.63 5.08
CA GLY A 117 -12.82 -0.35 6.51
C GLY A 117 -13.81 -1.25 7.25
N ARG A 118 -13.98 -1.00 8.54
CA ARG A 118 -14.87 -1.77 9.41
C ARG A 118 -15.72 -0.88 10.28
N ASP A 119 -17.01 -1.17 10.31
CA ASP A 119 -17.92 -0.58 11.28
C ASP A 119 -17.60 -1.13 12.68
N GLN A 120 -17.31 -0.23 13.64
CA GLN A 120 -16.80 -0.63 14.96
C GLN A 120 -17.85 -1.35 15.82
N ASP A 121 -19.14 -1.12 15.59
CA ASP A 121 -20.22 -1.71 16.38
C ASP A 121 -20.60 -3.10 15.84
N THR A 122 -20.68 -3.24 14.52
CA THR A 122 -21.20 -4.44 13.85
C THR A 122 -20.10 -5.35 13.29
N GLY A 123 -18.88 -4.84 13.13
CA GLY A 123 -17.79 -5.52 12.45
C GLY A 123 -18.01 -5.67 10.94
N ALA A 124 -19.04 -5.05 10.36
CA ALA A 124 -19.32 -5.14 8.93
C ALA A 124 -18.28 -4.38 8.10
N LEU A 125 -17.99 -4.85 6.89
CA LEU A 125 -17.16 -4.11 5.95
C LEU A 125 -17.91 -2.86 5.48
N VAL A 126 -17.22 -1.72 5.53
CA VAL A 126 -17.70 -0.42 5.07
C VAL A 126 -16.63 0.23 4.19
N PRO A 127 -16.95 1.23 3.35
CA PRO A 127 -15.91 1.99 2.66
C PRO A 127 -14.95 2.63 3.65
N ALA A 128 -13.66 2.40 3.47
CA ALA A 128 -12.60 2.99 4.29
C ALA A 128 -12.51 4.52 4.12
N LEU A 129 -12.76 5.01 2.90
CA LEU A 129 -12.41 6.36 2.48
C LEU A 129 -13.58 7.10 1.83
N ASP A 130 -13.64 8.41 2.05
CA ASP A 130 -14.28 9.32 1.10
C ASP A 130 -13.27 9.59 -0.02
N VAL A 131 -13.67 9.32 -1.27
CA VAL A 131 -12.78 9.33 -2.44
C VAL A 131 -13.29 10.33 -3.47
N ASP A 132 -12.52 11.39 -3.66
CA ASP A 132 -12.80 12.50 -4.57
C ASP A 132 -11.85 12.47 -5.78
N ASP A 133 -12.26 13.09 -6.88
CA ASP A 133 -11.42 13.42 -8.05
C ASP A 133 -10.62 12.25 -8.65
N VAL A 134 -11.23 11.08 -8.79
CA VAL A 134 -10.56 9.91 -9.38
C VAL A 134 -10.28 10.14 -10.87
N GLY A 135 -9.00 10.13 -11.25
CA GLY A 135 -8.55 10.37 -12.63
C GLY A 135 -7.41 9.45 -13.06
N GLU A 136 -7.32 9.18 -14.38
CA GLU A 136 -6.16 8.49 -14.94
C GLU A 136 -4.99 9.46 -15.16
N VAL A 137 -3.82 9.08 -14.68
CA VAL A 137 -2.58 9.85 -14.75
C VAL A 137 -1.41 8.96 -15.17
N GLY A 138 -0.25 9.56 -15.44
CA GLY A 138 1.02 8.85 -15.55
C GLY A 138 1.80 8.93 -14.25
N HIS A 139 2.45 7.83 -13.85
CA HIS A 139 3.41 7.80 -12.74
C HIS A 139 4.58 6.86 -13.11
N GLY A 140 5.81 7.35 -13.03
CA GLY A 140 6.99 6.53 -13.36
C GLY A 140 7.05 6.01 -14.82
N GLY A 141 6.30 6.62 -15.74
CA GLY A 141 6.14 6.14 -17.13
C GLY A 141 5.07 5.07 -17.32
N ARG A 142 4.22 4.84 -16.31
CA ARG A 142 3.17 3.82 -16.28
C ARG A 142 1.80 4.46 -16.02
N PRO A 143 0.70 3.91 -16.55
CA PRO A 143 -0.65 4.37 -16.20
C PRO A 143 -0.97 4.11 -14.73
N ALA A 144 -1.51 5.13 -14.07
CA ALA A 144 -1.94 5.07 -12.68
C ALA A 144 -3.29 5.79 -12.51
N TRP A 145 -3.98 5.52 -11.41
CA TRP A 145 -5.15 6.28 -11.00
C TRP A 145 -4.79 7.13 -9.79
N GLU A 146 -5.10 8.42 -9.86
CA GLU A 146 -4.96 9.36 -8.75
C GLU A 146 -6.33 9.61 -8.13
N ALA A 147 -6.37 9.81 -6.82
CA ALA A 147 -7.53 10.31 -6.09
C ALA A 147 -7.10 11.22 -4.94
N VAL A 148 -8.00 12.10 -4.51
CA VAL A 148 -7.91 12.80 -3.23
C VAL A 148 -8.78 12.04 -2.24
N VAL A 149 -8.21 11.62 -1.12
CA VAL A 149 -8.90 10.76 -0.15
C VAL A 149 -8.88 11.31 1.26
N ARG A 150 -9.94 11.01 1.99
CA ARG A 150 -10.06 11.22 3.43
C ARG A 150 -10.48 9.92 4.10
N ALA A 151 -9.84 9.59 5.22
CA ALA A 151 -10.24 8.45 6.02
C ALA A 151 -11.64 8.69 6.63
N ARG A 152 -12.50 7.68 6.56
CA ARG A 152 -13.80 7.68 7.26
C ARG A 152 -13.62 7.10 8.67
N PRO A 153 -14.60 7.25 9.58
CA PRO A 153 -14.51 6.66 10.92
C PRO A 153 -14.27 5.14 10.95
N GLY A 154 -14.69 4.42 9.89
CA GLY A 154 -14.41 2.99 9.75
C GLY A 154 -13.05 2.66 9.14
N TYR A 155 -12.20 3.65 8.84
CA TYR A 155 -10.85 3.39 8.34
C TYR A 155 -10.07 2.58 9.37
N GLU A 156 -9.63 1.40 8.94
CA GLU A 156 -8.82 0.48 9.72
C GLU A 156 -7.48 0.42 8.98
N PRO A 157 -6.37 0.92 9.53
CA PRO A 157 -5.06 0.76 8.93
C PRO A 157 -4.45 -0.59 9.30
N ARG A 158 -3.49 -1.06 8.50
CA ARG A 158 -2.76 -2.30 8.73
C ARG A 158 -1.99 -2.28 10.04
N CYS A 159 -1.54 -1.10 10.42
CA CYS A 159 -0.91 -0.83 11.69
C CYS A 159 -1.12 0.65 11.98
N GLY A 160 -1.70 0.99 13.13
CA GLY A 160 -2.00 2.40 13.41
C GLY A 160 -0.74 3.26 13.54
N CYS A 161 0.36 2.72 14.09
CA CYS A 161 1.63 3.46 14.24
C CYS A 161 2.40 3.72 12.92
N CYS A 162 2.05 3.03 11.83
CA CYS A 162 2.69 3.11 10.50
C CYS A 162 1.64 3.06 9.37
N SER A 163 0.50 3.70 9.59
CA SER A 163 -0.63 3.76 8.66
C SER A 163 -0.30 4.58 7.41
N LEU A 164 -0.88 4.25 6.24
CA LEU A 164 -0.77 5.13 5.08
C LEU A 164 -1.45 6.47 5.37
N LEU A 165 -2.69 6.42 5.89
CA LEU A 165 -3.42 7.63 6.27
C LEU A 165 -3.38 7.79 7.79
N ARG A 166 -2.49 8.66 8.26
CA ARG A 166 -2.39 9.00 9.68
C ARG A 166 -3.45 10.03 10.08
N THR A 167 -4.37 9.64 10.95
CA THR A 167 -5.49 10.48 11.39
C THR A 167 -5.50 10.61 12.92
N PRO A 168 -6.22 11.60 13.50
CA PRO A 168 -6.36 11.68 14.95
C PRO A 168 -7.05 10.44 15.54
N GLU A 169 -8.00 9.83 14.82
CA GLU A 169 -8.70 8.62 15.26
C GLU A 169 -7.75 7.42 15.34
N VAL A 170 -6.89 7.25 14.32
CA VAL A 170 -5.87 6.19 14.30
C VAL A 170 -4.87 6.36 15.44
N ASP A 171 -4.34 7.57 15.63
CA ASP A 171 -3.39 7.83 16.72
C ASP A 171 -4.03 7.65 18.11
N ALA A 172 -5.31 8.03 18.26
CA ALA A 172 -6.05 7.86 19.52
C ALA A 172 -6.30 6.38 19.86
N ALA A 173 -6.53 5.53 18.87
CA ALA A 173 -6.77 4.11 19.06
C ALA A 173 -5.52 3.36 19.56
N GLU A 174 -4.33 3.79 19.15
CA GLU A 174 -3.07 3.06 19.35
C GLU A 174 -2.38 3.30 20.71
N SER A 175 -2.93 4.17 21.57
CA SER A 175 -2.28 4.56 22.85
C SER A 175 -0.77 4.85 22.70
N LEU A 176 -0.39 5.53 21.61
CA LEU A 176 1.01 5.64 21.18
C LEU A 176 1.88 6.41 22.18
N PRO A 177 3.15 5.99 22.40
CA PRO A 177 4.11 6.74 23.22
C PRO A 177 4.35 8.17 22.74
N GLN A 178 4.15 8.44 21.45
CA GLN A 178 4.43 9.72 20.81
C GLN A 178 3.25 10.73 20.91
N GLY A 179 2.08 10.30 21.40
CA GLY A 179 0.89 11.14 21.51
C GLY A 179 0.28 11.56 20.17
N LEU A 180 -0.80 12.35 20.25
CA LEU A 180 -1.44 12.99 19.09
C LEU A 180 -0.51 14.03 18.46
N LEU A 181 -0.63 14.23 17.14
CA LEU A 181 0.04 15.32 16.44
C LEU A 181 -0.64 16.66 16.74
N ASP A 182 0.14 17.75 16.68
CA ASP A 182 -0.39 19.12 16.78
C ASP A 182 -1.35 19.45 15.62
N ALA A 183 -1.15 18.82 14.46
CA ALA A 183 -2.00 18.93 13.28
C ALA A 183 -1.94 17.66 12.43
N TYR A 184 -3.02 17.41 11.68
CA TYR A 184 -3.17 16.29 10.76
C TYR A 184 -3.44 16.79 9.33
N PRO A 185 -3.14 16.00 8.29
CA PRO A 185 -3.51 16.35 6.91
C PRO A 185 -5.02 16.54 6.74
N GLU A 186 -5.40 17.46 5.85
CA GLU A 186 -6.81 17.69 5.50
C GLU A 186 -7.35 16.62 4.55
N ALA A 187 -6.45 16.04 3.75
CA ALA A 187 -6.67 14.94 2.83
C ALA A 187 -5.32 14.36 2.41
N TYR A 188 -5.37 13.31 1.59
CA TYR A 188 -4.18 12.73 0.97
C TYR A 188 -4.39 12.61 -0.53
N ARG A 189 -3.34 12.91 -1.30
CA ARG A 189 -3.23 12.48 -2.69
C ARG A 189 -2.67 11.08 -2.71
N VAL A 190 -3.39 10.15 -3.32
CA VAL A 190 -2.96 8.77 -3.50
C VAL A 190 -2.90 8.45 -4.98
N ARG A 191 -1.87 7.70 -5.40
CA ARG A 191 -1.85 7.05 -6.73
C ARG A 191 -1.73 5.54 -6.61
N LEU A 192 -2.53 4.83 -7.40
CA LEU A 192 -2.44 3.38 -7.59
C LEU A 192 -1.94 3.07 -9.00
N ASP A 193 -0.89 2.24 -9.14
CA ASP A 193 -0.51 1.74 -10.47
C ASP A 193 -1.65 0.88 -11.04
N ARG A 194 -2.09 1.17 -12.26
CA ARG A 194 -3.28 0.53 -12.84
C ARG A 194 -3.05 -0.96 -13.14
N GLN A 195 -1.82 -1.36 -13.45
CA GLN A 195 -1.51 -2.75 -13.71
C GLN A 195 -1.47 -3.55 -12.40
N THR A 196 -0.85 -3.03 -11.35
CA THR A 196 -0.52 -3.80 -10.15
C THR A 196 -1.43 -3.54 -8.96
N GLY A 197 -2.08 -2.38 -8.89
CA GLY A 197 -2.85 -1.93 -7.73
C GLY A 197 -1.99 -1.43 -6.55
N VAL A 198 -0.66 -1.38 -6.70
CA VAL A 198 0.26 -0.86 -5.69
C VAL A 198 0.05 0.64 -5.49
N CYS A 199 0.09 1.09 -4.24
CA CYS A 199 0.08 2.51 -3.89
C CYS A 199 1.44 3.12 -4.23
N VAL A 200 1.54 3.76 -5.38
CA VAL A 200 2.80 4.32 -5.92
C VAL A 200 3.07 5.75 -5.47
N LEU A 201 2.06 6.46 -4.96
CA LEU A 201 2.23 7.79 -4.37
C LEU A 201 1.33 7.92 -3.16
N LEU A 202 1.87 8.48 -2.09
CA LEU A 202 1.13 9.01 -0.96
C LEU A 202 1.72 10.36 -0.57
N GLU A 203 0.88 11.40 -0.61
CA GLU A 203 1.26 12.77 -0.28
C GLU A 203 0.15 13.44 0.54
N ALA A 204 0.52 14.06 1.67
CA ALA A 204 -0.41 14.84 2.47
C ALA A 204 -0.82 16.14 1.75
N ILE A 205 -2.11 16.50 1.86
CA ILE A 205 -2.66 17.77 1.38
C ILE A 205 -3.02 18.64 2.58
N GLY A 206 -2.72 19.94 2.47
CA GLY A 206 -2.99 20.94 3.49
C GLY A 206 -1.71 21.61 3.98
N ALA A 207 -1.73 22.13 5.21
CA ALA A 207 -0.54 22.67 5.84
C ALA A 207 0.55 21.60 6.01
N PRO A 208 1.84 21.96 5.94
CA PRO A 208 2.92 21.00 6.16
C PRO A 208 2.82 20.35 7.55
N VAL A 209 2.69 19.03 7.56
CA VAL A 209 2.64 18.20 8.78
C VAL A 209 3.63 17.04 8.66
N PRO A 210 4.27 16.62 9.76
CA PRO A 210 5.30 15.59 9.74
C PRO A 210 4.68 14.19 9.68
N VAL A 211 4.01 13.87 8.57
CA VAL A 211 3.45 12.53 8.31
C VAL A 211 4.25 11.81 7.23
N ALA A 212 4.31 10.49 7.32
CA ALA A 212 4.97 9.66 6.33
C ALA A 212 4.25 9.75 4.97
N GLY A 213 5.05 9.73 3.90
CA GLY A 213 4.60 9.59 2.54
C GLY A 213 5.67 8.92 1.69
N HIS A 214 5.34 8.65 0.43
CA HIS A 214 6.27 8.00 -0.48
C HIS A 214 5.97 8.30 -1.95
N ASP A 215 7.00 8.16 -2.77
CA ASP A 215 6.94 8.08 -4.23
C ASP A 215 7.67 6.80 -4.66
N LEU A 216 6.92 5.83 -5.17
CA LEU A 216 7.39 4.51 -5.58
C LEU A 216 7.32 4.38 -7.10
N ARG A 217 8.48 4.19 -7.72
CA ARG A 217 8.60 3.92 -9.15
C ARG A 217 8.74 2.43 -9.42
N ILE A 218 7.73 1.83 -10.04
CA ILE A 218 7.80 0.45 -10.56
C ILE A 218 8.68 0.42 -11.80
N GLU A 219 9.70 -0.45 -11.78
CA GLU A 219 10.66 -0.64 -12.86
C GLU A 219 10.37 -1.88 -13.70
N ALA A 220 9.85 -2.94 -13.06
CA ALA A 220 9.41 -4.16 -13.73
C ALA A 220 8.35 -4.89 -12.91
N VAL A 221 7.48 -5.62 -13.62
CA VAL A 221 6.39 -6.44 -13.07
C VAL A 221 6.48 -7.82 -13.70
N ASP A 222 6.37 -8.86 -12.89
CA ASP A 222 6.40 -10.26 -13.32
C ASP A 222 7.63 -10.63 -14.16
N GLU A 223 8.76 -9.92 -13.96
CA GLU A 223 10.04 -10.33 -14.54
C GLU A 223 10.57 -11.57 -13.81
N PRO A 224 11.25 -12.50 -14.51
CA PRO A 224 11.93 -13.61 -13.87
C PRO A 224 12.98 -13.10 -12.86
N MET A 225 12.85 -13.54 -11.61
CA MET A 225 13.79 -13.23 -10.54
C MET A 225 14.40 -14.53 -10.03
N PRO A 226 15.67 -14.85 -10.38
CA PRO A 226 16.30 -16.10 -10.01
C PRO A 226 16.71 -16.09 -8.53
N ASP A 227 16.91 -17.26 -7.92
CA ASP A 227 17.13 -17.40 -6.47
C ASP A 227 18.40 -16.71 -5.98
N GLU A 228 19.41 -16.64 -6.84
CA GLU A 228 20.71 -16.01 -6.61
C GLU A 228 20.56 -14.52 -6.28
N LEU A 229 19.53 -13.85 -6.84
CA LEU A 229 19.22 -12.45 -6.53
C LEU A 229 18.95 -12.27 -5.02
N PHE A 230 18.33 -13.25 -4.39
CA PHE A 230 17.94 -13.22 -2.97
C PHE A 230 18.97 -13.89 -2.07
N THR A 231 20.22 -13.97 -2.53
CA THR A 231 21.36 -14.38 -1.70
C THR A 231 22.13 -13.15 -1.24
N GLY A 232 22.63 -13.20 0.00
CA GLY A 232 23.34 -12.11 0.67
C GLY A 232 24.23 -12.68 1.77
#